data_AF-A0A3B8U806-F1
#
_entry.id   AF-A0A3B8U806-F1
#
_cell.length_a   1.000
_cell.length_b   1.000
_cell.length_c   1.000
_cell.angle_alpha   90.00
_cell.angle_beta   90.00
_cell.angle_gamma   90.00
#
_symmetry.space_group_name_H-M   'P 1'
#
loop_
_entity.id
_entity.type
_entity.pdbx_description
1 polymer ?
#
loop_
_entity_poly.entity_id
_entity_poly.type
_entity_poly.pdbx_seq_one_letter_code
_entity_poly.pdbx_strand_id
1 'polypeptide(L)'
;MNDIRAFVDSVYECYENIVNVVEEEQKLPPKDVMEEVCQTLLNVSCMREEGRFPSFRVCFIAPDSDLLDAYIYAHVLLFKTPIEFGARALHKLAPALNPDMSCLMLDTSERPFKAVGILASYTTWEKIITRERASGNRMPRIPNIFVGGPGDLRISFGEAPIVNYRAGRSVFFRTDTFTSTLVADALRDGSSVPEEERLQLLYRILWLVGNYGHGAALLIVPSYEACAEYLDLKYQLDSRFLFGGQGRSDVYSGKELQKEILTYADLIAKLTSVDGSVVLTKDYDLVGFGAETLIDQMESAQPQMRFIGYDNQEEPYKHFRDYGMRHRAGYRFCSAVEGSVAFIISQDGMIEACTAHDGKVVVYDNVALPLL
;
A
#
# COMPACT_ATOMS: atom_id res chain seq x y z
N MET A 1 8.60 25.74 4.82
CA MET A 1 9.35 24.92 3.85
C MET A 1 9.79 23.69 4.60
N ASN A 2 9.08 22.58 4.43
CA ASN A 2 9.60 21.31 4.92
C ASN A 2 10.77 20.94 4.00
N ASP A 3 11.94 20.86 4.61
CA ASP A 3 13.22 20.72 3.94
C ASP A 3 13.35 19.30 3.39
N ILE A 4 13.87 19.15 2.17
CA ILE A 4 14.22 17.84 1.61
C ILE A 4 15.17 17.09 2.54
N ARG A 5 15.97 17.82 3.33
CA ARG A 5 16.81 17.30 4.41
C ARG A 5 16.03 16.50 5.44
N ALA A 6 14.93 17.05 5.94
CA ALA A 6 14.11 16.37 6.95
C ALA A 6 13.53 15.06 6.39
N PHE A 7 13.14 15.05 5.11
CA PHE A 7 12.73 13.82 4.43
C PHE A 7 13.87 12.81 4.34
N VAL A 8 15.07 13.24 3.94
CA VAL A 8 16.25 12.39 3.88
C VAL A 8 16.58 11.84 5.27
N ASP A 9 16.57 12.65 6.33
CA ASP A 9 16.82 12.18 7.69
C ASP A 9 15.85 11.06 8.10
N SER A 10 14.54 11.26 7.86
CA SER A 10 13.52 10.24 8.09
C SER A 10 13.75 8.95 7.31
N VAL A 11 14.29 9.04 6.09
CA VAL A 11 14.60 7.85 5.27
C VAL A 11 15.68 7.01 5.92
N TYR A 12 16.75 7.60 6.47
CA TYR A 12 17.81 6.85 7.12
C TYR A 12 17.34 6.25 8.44
N GLU A 13 16.59 7.00 9.24
CA GLU A 13 16.00 6.48 10.49
C GLU A 13 15.11 5.26 10.23
N CYS A 14 14.24 5.31 9.21
CA CYS A 14 13.40 4.17 8.85
C CYS A 14 14.21 3.02 8.24
N TYR A 15 15.18 3.31 7.37
CA TYR A 15 15.99 2.30 6.71
C TYR A 15 16.81 1.48 7.72
N GLU A 16 17.44 2.13 8.69
CA GLU A 16 18.21 1.46 9.76
C GLU A 16 17.34 0.54 10.62
N ASN A 17 16.08 0.89 10.85
CA ASN A 17 15.14 0.08 11.63
C ASN A 17 14.59 -1.13 10.85
N ILE A 18 14.45 -1.02 9.53
CA ILE A 18 13.89 -2.08 8.68
C ILE A 18 14.97 -3.10 8.28
N VAL A 19 16.22 -2.65 8.16
CA VAL A 19 17.27 -3.39 7.49
C VAL A 19 18.39 -3.76 8.48
N ASN A 20 18.20 -4.86 9.20
CA ASN A 20 19.09 -5.28 10.30
C ASN A 20 20.49 -5.76 9.83
N VAL A 21 20.61 -6.31 8.62
CA VAL A 21 21.87 -6.77 8.01
C VAL A 21 21.77 -6.56 6.50
N VAL A 22 22.69 -5.77 5.93
CA VAL A 22 22.80 -5.55 4.48
C VAL A 22 24.22 -5.69 3.99
N GLU A 23 24.36 -6.19 2.78
CA GLU A 23 25.60 -6.15 2.02
C GLU A 23 25.95 -4.70 1.65
N GLU A 24 27.23 -4.41 1.38
CA GLU A 24 27.67 -3.05 1.03
C GLU A 24 26.87 -2.44 -0.14
N GLU A 25 26.54 -3.26 -1.13
CA GLU A 25 25.81 -2.88 -2.34
C GLU A 25 24.33 -2.60 -2.11
N GLN A 26 23.81 -2.93 -0.92
CA GLN A 26 22.44 -2.67 -0.52
C GLN A 26 22.31 -1.41 0.33
N LYS A 27 23.41 -0.77 0.72
CA LYS A 27 23.38 0.44 1.56
C LYS A 27 22.86 1.65 0.79
N LEU A 28 22.23 2.58 1.51
CA LEU A 28 21.96 3.91 0.97
C LEU A 28 23.28 4.65 0.69
N PRO A 29 23.33 5.53 -0.32
CA PRO A 29 24.43 6.48 -0.48
C PRO A 29 24.61 7.37 0.76
N PRO A 30 25.64 8.23 0.85
CA PRO A 30 25.74 9.25 1.90
C PRO A 30 24.57 10.25 1.87
N LYS A 31 24.22 10.85 3.03
CA LYS A 31 23.06 11.77 3.16
C LYS A 31 23.14 12.96 2.21
N ASP A 32 24.31 13.57 2.04
CA ASP A 32 24.51 14.71 1.13
C ASP A 32 24.30 14.33 -0.34
N VAL A 33 24.64 13.09 -0.72
CA VAL A 33 24.35 12.53 -2.04
C VAL A 33 22.85 12.32 -2.21
N MET A 34 22.19 11.71 -1.21
CA MET A 34 20.73 11.50 -1.24
C MET A 34 19.95 12.80 -1.31
N GLU A 35 20.35 13.85 -0.58
CA GLU A 35 19.75 15.18 -0.67
C GLU A 35 19.78 15.74 -2.09
N GLU A 36 20.94 15.70 -2.76
CA GLU A 36 21.10 16.21 -4.13
C GLU A 36 20.33 15.37 -5.15
N VAL A 37 20.33 14.04 -4.98
CA VAL A 37 19.55 13.14 -5.83
C VAL A 37 18.06 13.45 -5.69
N CYS A 38 17.53 13.49 -4.46
CA CYS A 38 16.14 13.81 -4.19
C CYS A 38 15.75 15.19 -4.72
N GLN A 39 16.60 16.20 -4.55
CA GLN A 39 16.35 17.55 -5.08
C GLN A 39 16.25 17.56 -6.61
N THR A 40 17.13 16.82 -7.29
CA THR A 40 17.09 16.68 -8.75
C THR A 40 15.83 15.95 -9.20
N LEU A 41 15.46 14.85 -8.52
CA LEU A 41 14.25 14.09 -8.83
C LEU A 41 12.97 14.90 -8.57
N LEU A 42 12.93 15.72 -7.51
CA LEU A 42 11.82 16.66 -7.28
C LEU A 42 11.66 17.65 -8.43
N ASN A 43 12.77 18.19 -8.94
CA ASN A 43 12.74 19.09 -10.09
C ASN A 43 12.18 18.37 -11.34
N VAL A 44 12.61 17.13 -11.60
CA VAL A 44 12.09 16.30 -12.71
C VAL A 44 10.61 16.01 -12.53
N SER A 45 10.17 15.69 -11.31
CA SER A 45 8.80 15.30 -10.98
C SER A 45 7.75 16.34 -11.41
N CYS A 46 8.15 17.61 -11.46
CA CYS A 46 7.32 18.75 -11.85
C CYS A 46 7.31 19.03 -13.36
N MET A 47 8.17 18.37 -14.14
CA MET A 47 8.26 18.56 -15.60
C MET A 47 7.17 17.78 -16.33
N ARG A 48 6.86 18.16 -17.57
CA ARG A 48 5.82 17.51 -18.39
C ARG A 48 6.35 17.15 -19.77
N GLU A 49 6.15 15.89 -20.15
CA GLU A 49 6.44 15.37 -21.48
C GLU A 49 5.11 14.90 -22.08
N GLU A 50 4.74 15.40 -23.27
CA GLU A 50 3.44 15.11 -23.92
C GLU A 50 2.21 15.29 -22.99
N GLY A 51 2.29 16.23 -22.04
CA GLY A 51 1.21 16.53 -21.09
C GLY A 51 1.12 15.56 -19.90
N ARG A 52 2.03 14.58 -19.80
CA ARG A 52 2.12 13.64 -18.67
C ARG A 52 3.30 14.01 -17.77
N PHE A 53 3.12 13.79 -16.47
CA PHE A 53 4.23 13.87 -15.53
C PHE A 53 5.07 12.59 -15.62
N PRO A 54 6.40 12.67 -15.41
CA PRO A 54 7.26 11.51 -15.49
C PRO A 54 6.97 10.54 -14.33
N SER A 55 7.05 9.24 -14.63
CA SER A 55 6.90 8.16 -13.65
C SER A 55 7.98 7.11 -13.89
N PHE A 56 8.93 6.98 -12.98
CA PHE A 56 10.09 6.09 -13.13
C PHE A 56 10.78 5.83 -11.79
N ARG A 57 11.71 4.86 -11.75
CA ARG A 57 12.56 4.57 -10.59
C ARG A 57 14.03 4.83 -10.88
N VAL A 58 14.77 5.20 -9.84
CA VAL A 58 16.24 5.18 -9.83
C VAL A 58 16.76 4.26 -8.73
N CYS A 59 17.89 3.60 -8.93
CA CYS A 59 18.55 2.76 -7.92
C CYS A 59 20.05 3.01 -7.84
N PHE A 60 20.66 2.57 -6.74
CA PHE A 60 22.07 2.83 -6.40
C PHE A 60 22.86 1.52 -6.35
N ILE A 61 23.00 0.84 -7.49
CA ILE A 61 23.75 -0.42 -7.59
C ILE A 61 24.76 -0.35 -8.73
N ALA A 62 25.96 -0.89 -8.49
CA ALA A 62 26.99 -1.02 -9.49
C ALA A 62 26.55 -2.00 -10.60
N PRO A 63 26.79 -1.71 -11.89
CA PRO A 63 26.40 -2.59 -12.99
C PRO A 63 27.03 -3.99 -12.96
N ASP A 64 28.17 -4.14 -12.31
CA ASP A 64 28.97 -5.35 -12.15
C ASP A 64 28.85 -5.97 -10.75
N SER A 65 27.85 -5.55 -9.97
CA SER A 65 27.57 -6.09 -8.65
C SER A 65 27.18 -7.58 -8.73
N ASP A 66 27.85 -8.40 -7.92
CA ASP A 66 27.58 -9.84 -7.77
C ASP A 66 26.16 -10.08 -7.23
N LEU A 67 25.56 -9.12 -6.50
CA LEU A 67 24.18 -9.22 -6.02
C LEU A 67 23.19 -9.39 -7.16
N LEU A 68 23.47 -8.85 -8.35
CA LEU A 68 22.59 -8.97 -9.52
C LEU A 68 22.54 -10.40 -10.08
N ASP A 69 23.60 -11.20 -9.89
CA ASP A 69 23.64 -12.59 -10.35
C ASP A 69 22.64 -13.49 -9.61
N ALA A 70 22.22 -13.08 -8.40
CA ALA A 70 21.18 -13.77 -7.64
C ALA A 70 19.76 -13.56 -8.22
N TYR A 71 19.56 -12.59 -9.13
CA TYR A 71 18.26 -12.24 -9.69
C TYR A 71 18.16 -12.64 -11.15
N ILE A 72 17.79 -13.90 -11.41
CA ILE A 72 17.74 -14.54 -12.74
C ILE A 72 16.96 -13.74 -13.81
N TYR A 73 15.99 -12.92 -13.39
CA TYR A 73 15.13 -12.13 -14.28
C TYR A 73 15.45 -10.63 -14.28
N ALA A 74 16.58 -10.24 -13.68
CA ALA A 74 17.14 -8.91 -13.78
C ALA A 74 18.14 -8.86 -14.95
N HIS A 75 18.04 -7.84 -15.78
CA HIS A 75 18.93 -7.61 -16.91
C HIS A 75 19.52 -6.21 -16.82
N VAL A 76 20.85 -6.12 -16.89
CA VAL A 76 21.59 -4.86 -16.89
C VAL A 76 21.78 -4.39 -18.32
N LEU A 77 21.20 -3.24 -18.65
CA LEU A 77 21.30 -2.60 -19.96
C LEU A 77 22.15 -1.33 -19.85
N LEU A 78 23.44 -1.45 -20.09
CA LEU A 78 24.38 -0.33 -19.98
C LEU A 78 24.23 0.66 -21.14
N PHE A 79 24.32 1.95 -20.82
CA PHE A 79 24.50 2.97 -21.84
C PHE A 79 25.94 2.91 -22.35
N LYS A 80 26.09 2.95 -23.68
CA LYS A 80 27.42 3.09 -24.30
C LYS A 80 28.16 4.35 -23.82
N THR A 81 27.40 5.40 -23.53
CA THR A 81 27.89 6.64 -22.94
C THR A 81 27.03 6.97 -21.74
N PRO A 82 27.58 6.99 -20.51
CA PRO A 82 26.83 7.40 -19.32
C PRO A 82 26.22 8.79 -19.50
N ILE A 83 25.02 8.97 -18.93
CA ILE A 83 24.24 10.20 -19.07
C ILE A 83 24.39 11.00 -17.78
N GLU A 84 24.75 12.29 -17.87
CA GLU A 84 24.82 13.16 -16.69
C GLU A 84 23.45 13.21 -15.98
N PHE A 85 23.46 13.00 -14.67
CA PHE A 85 22.26 12.98 -13.84
C PHE A 85 21.75 14.40 -13.62
N GLY A 86 20.88 14.85 -14.51
CA GLY A 86 20.29 16.18 -14.45
C GLY A 86 18.85 16.20 -14.96
N ALA A 87 18.08 17.20 -14.50
CA ALA A 87 16.64 17.21 -14.69
C ALA A 87 16.21 17.10 -16.16
N ARG A 88 16.89 17.81 -17.07
CA ARG A 88 16.61 17.79 -18.50
C ARG A 88 16.86 16.42 -19.14
N ALA A 89 17.93 15.73 -18.75
CA ALA A 89 18.29 14.44 -19.33
C ALA A 89 17.33 13.34 -18.85
N LEU A 90 17.05 13.33 -17.55
CA LEU A 90 16.10 12.41 -16.93
C LEU A 90 14.69 12.59 -17.47
N HIS A 91 14.24 13.84 -17.64
CA HIS A 91 12.93 14.13 -18.20
C HIS A 91 12.71 13.51 -19.58
N LYS A 92 13.72 13.58 -20.45
CA LYS A 92 13.69 12.97 -21.79
C LYS A 92 13.75 11.44 -21.76
N LEU A 93 14.39 10.88 -20.74
CA LEU A 93 14.57 9.44 -20.61
C LEU A 93 13.35 8.77 -19.93
N ALA A 94 12.66 9.48 -19.05
CA ALA A 94 11.54 8.97 -18.26
C ALA A 94 10.48 8.21 -19.07
N PRO A 95 10.06 8.63 -20.29
CA PRO A 95 9.09 7.88 -21.09
C PRO A 95 9.52 6.46 -21.49
N ALA A 96 10.83 6.17 -21.51
CA ALA A 96 11.38 4.85 -21.82
C ALA A 96 11.45 3.93 -20.60
N LEU A 97 11.18 4.44 -19.40
CA LEU A 97 11.25 3.70 -18.14
C LEU A 97 9.84 3.32 -17.69
N ASN A 98 9.68 2.08 -17.25
CA ASN A 98 8.48 1.62 -16.57
C ASN A 98 8.83 1.35 -15.10
N PRO A 99 8.21 2.06 -14.14
CA PRO A 99 8.55 1.96 -12.72
C PRO A 99 8.26 0.60 -12.08
N ASP A 100 7.44 -0.25 -12.71
CA ASP A 100 7.12 -1.59 -12.22
C ASP A 100 8.06 -2.66 -12.79
N MET A 101 8.86 -2.28 -13.79
CA MET A 101 9.64 -3.19 -14.64
C MET A 101 11.11 -2.79 -14.78
N SER A 102 11.48 -1.60 -14.34
CA SER A 102 12.82 -1.06 -14.57
C SER A 102 13.21 0.01 -13.55
N CYS A 103 14.50 0.05 -13.23
CA CYS A 103 15.14 1.11 -12.48
C CYS A 103 16.29 1.71 -13.29
N LEU A 104 16.40 3.03 -13.31
CA LEU A 104 17.56 3.72 -13.85
C LEU A 104 18.71 3.62 -12.84
N MET A 105 19.84 3.06 -13.26
CA MET A 105 21.00 2.82 -12.39
C MET A 105 21.82 4.11 -12.30
N LEU A 106 22.05 4.58 -11.08
CA LEU A 106 22.84 5.78 -10.80
C LEU A 106 24.18 5.42 -10.18
N ASP A 107 25.25 5.84 -10.84
CA ASP A 107 26.57 5.92 -10.25
C ASP A 107 26.71 7.26 -9.52
N THR A 108 26.89 7.16 -8.21
CA THR A 108 27.02 8.29 -7.28
C THR A 108 28.42 8.40 -6.68
N SER A 109 29.38 7.62 -7.18
CA SER A 109 30.77 7.61 -6.68
C SER A 109 31.50 8.93 -6.92
N GLU A 110 31.20 9.61 -8.04
CA GLU A 110 31.81 10.88 -8.42
C GLU A 110 30.77 11.90 -8.92
N ARG A 111 31.04 13.19 -8.66
CA ARG A 111 30.22 14.31 -9.14
C ARG A 111 30.78 14.83 -10.49
N PRO A 112 29.94 15.20 -11.46
CA PRO A 112 28.48 15.06 -11.46
C PRO A 112 28.07 13.58 -11.56
N PHE A 113 27.00 13.21 -10.85
CA PHE A 113 26.48 11.84 -10.85
C PHE A 113 26.03 11.45 -12.26
N LYS A 114 26.02 10.14 -12.54
CA LYS A 114 25.71 9.63 -13.89
C LYS A 114 24.71 8.50 -13.85
N ALA A 115 23.76 8.53 -14.79
CA ALA A 115 22.97 7.37 -15.14
C ALA A 115 23.81 6.46 -16.03
N VAL A 116 24.08 5.23 -15.58
CA VAL A 116 24.99 4.29 -16.25
C VAL A 116 24.26 3.23 -17.07
N GLY A 117 23.00 2.96 -16.75
CA GLY A 117 22.20 1.97 -17.46
C GLY A 117 20.80 1.82 -16.89
N ILE A 118 20.09 0.82 -17.40
CA ILE A 118 18.75 0.43 -16.93
C ILE A 118 18.84 -0.98 -16.39
N LEU A 119 18.40 -1.16 -15.16
CA LEU A 119 18.11 -2.46 -14.57
C LEU A 119 16.68 -2.83 -14.95
N ALA A 120 16.50 -3.69 -15.93
CA ALA A 120 15.19 -4.23 -16.31
C ALA A 120 14.89 -5.47 -15.45
N SER A 121 13.79 -5.47 -14.72
CA SER A 121 13.37 -6.58 -13.85
C SER A 121 11.86 -6.74 -13.92
N TYR A 122 11.40 -7.88 -14.43
CA TYR A 122 9.98 -8.24 -14.32
C TYR A 122 9.70 -8.73 -12.91
N THR A 123 8.73 -8.10 -12.23
CA THR A 123 8.33 -8.49 -10.88
C THR A 123 7.03 -9.26 -10.92
N THR A 124 6.91 -10.27 -10.06
CA THR A 124 5.64 -10.88 -9.68
C THR A 124 5.28 -10.47 -8.25
N TRP A 125 5.77 -9.30 -7.81
CA TRP A 125 5.60 -8.83 -6.44
C TRP A 125 4.14 -8.72 -6.04
N GLU A 126 3.31 -8.18 -6.94
CA GLU A 126 1.85 -8.16 -6.81
C GLU A 126 1.29 -9.52 -6.36
N LYS A 127 1.63 -10.60 -7.07
CA LYS A 127 1.18 -11.96 -6.73
C LYS A 127 1.74 -12.48 -5.41
N ILE A 128 2.91 -11.99 -5.00
CA ILE A 128 3.55 -12.36 -3.73
C ILE A 128 2.83 -11.66 -2.58
N ILE A 129 2.64 -10.34 -2.64
CA ILE A 129 1.97 -9.57 -1.58
C ILE A 129 0.49 -9.88 -1.45
N THR A 130 -0.19 -10.24 -2.53
CA THR A 130 -1.59 -10.70 -2.47
C THR A 130 -1.71 -12.17 -2.07
N ARG A 131 -0.59 -12.83 -1.70
CA ARG A 131 -0.53 -14.26 -1.33
C ARG A 131 -1.00 -15.24 -2.40
N GLU A 132 -0.99 -14.83 -3.68
CA GLU A 132 -1.21 -15.74 -4.81
C GLU A 132 -0.02 -16.66 -5.08
N ARG A 133 1.17 -16.25 -4.65
CA ARG A 133 2.40 -17.04 -4.75
C ARG A 133 3.24 -16.87 -3.50
N ALA A 134 3.79 -17.97 -3.00
CA ALA A 134 4.78 -17.94 -1.91
C ALA A 134 6.13 -17.36 -2.36
N SER A 135 6.44 -17.43 -3.66
CA SER A 135 7.69 -16.91 -4.23
C SER A 135 7.52 -16.52 -5.70
N GLY A 136 8.47 -15.77 -6.21
CA GLY A 136 8.50 -15.36 -7.61
C GLY A 136 9.57 -14.33 -7.86
N ASN A 137 9.46 -13.66 -9.00
CA ASN A 137 10.44 -12.68 -9.42
C ASN A 137 10.23 -11.41 -8.61
N ARG A 138 11.32 -10.85 -8.11
CA ARG A 138 11.31 -9.60 -7.36
C ARG A 138 12.37 -8.68 -7.92
N MET A 139 12.17 -7.38 -7.73
CA MET A 139 13.24 -6.41 -7.86
C MET A 139 14.37 -6.82 -6.91
N PRO A 140 15.63 -6.55 -7.29
CA PRO A 140 16.72 -6.62 -6.35
C PRO A 140 16.38 -5.89 -5.07
N ARG A 141 16.67 -6.51 -3.92
CA ARG A 141 16.49 -5.90 -2.59
C ARG A 141 17.55 -4.82 -2.39
N ILE A 142 17.41 -3.72 -3.11
CA ILE A 142 18.29 -2.56 -3.14
C ILE A 142 17.48 -1.29 -2.93
N PRO A 143 18.08 -0.23 -2.36
CA PRO A 143 17.41 1.05 -2.22
C PRO A 143 17.10 1.64 -3.60
N ASN A 144 15.88 2.14 -3.75
CA ASN A 144 15.44 2.81 -4.96
C ASN A 144 14.49 3.96 -4.64
N ILE A 145 14.43 4.93 -5.55
CA ILE A 145 13.55 6.09 -5.44
C ILE A 145 12.59 6.07 -6.63
N PHE A 146 11.30 5.95 -6.35
CA PHE A 146 10.24 6.14 -7.31
C PHE A 146 9.85 7.62 -7.41
N VAL A 147 9.68 8.11 -8.62
CA VAL A 147 9.12 9.42 -8.95
C VAL A 147 7.71 9.21 -9.46
N GLY A 148 6.70 9.76 -8.79
CA GLY A 148 5.28 9.55 -9.10
C GLY A 148 4.55 10.73 -9.74
N GLY A 149 5.27 11.81 -10.01
CA GLY A 149 4.72 13.08 -10.47
C GLY A 149 4.99 14.22 -9.47
N PRO A 150 4.33 15.39 -9.61
CA PRO A 150 4.76 16.62 -8.96
C PRO A 150 4.88 16.51 -7.44
N GLY A 151 6.12 16.59 -6.95
CA GLY A 151 6.41 16.54 -5.53
C GLY A 151 6.09 15.19 -4.87
N ASP A 152 6.05 14.10 -5.64
CA ASP A 152 5.85 12.73 -5.17
C ASP A 152 7.12 11.90 -5.40
N LEU A 153 7.83 11.61 -4.30
CA LEU A 153 8.99 10.72 -4.27
C LEU A 153 8.75 9.61 -3.25
N ARG A 154 8.99 8.35 -3.63
CA ARG A 154 8.92 7.22 -2.69
C ARG A 154 10.26 6.53 -2.59
N ILE A 155 10.79 6.42 -1.38
CA ILE A 155 11.94 5.54 -1.12
C ILE A 155 11.43 4.14 -0.83
N SER A 156 12.04 3.16 -1.48
CA SER A 156 11.75 1.75 -1.30
C SER A 156 13.04 0.94 -1.15
N PHE A 157 12.94 -0.24 -0.52
CA PHE A 157 13.97 -1.26 -0.53
C PHE A 157 13.45 -2.51 -1.25
N GLY A 158 13.93 -2.77 -2.47
CA GLY A 158 13.19 -3.58 -3.42
C GLY A 158 11.81 -2.94 -3.69
N GLU A 159 10.74 -3.72 -3.56
CA GLU A 159 9.37 -3.22 -3.71
C GLU A 159 8.76 -2.64 -2.43
N ALA A 160 9.43 -2.83 -1.29
CA ALA A 160 8.94 -2.40 0.01
C ALA A 160 9.00 -0.88 0.17
N PRO A 161 7.88 -0.15 0.37
CA PRO A 161 7.94 1.28 0.62
C PRO A 161 8.44 1.57 2.04
N ILE A 162 9.33 2.57 2.16
CA ILE A 162 9.90 3.03 3.44
C ILE A 162 9.24 4.36 3.82
N VAL A 163 9.48 5.40 3.01
CA VAL A 163 8.93 6.75 3.21
C VAL A 163 8.48 7.33 1.87
N ASN A 164 7.35 8.02 1.85
CA ASN A 164 6.88 8.79 0.71
C ASN A 164 6.93 10.29 1.01
N TYR A 165 7.66 11.06 0.23
CA TYR A 165 7.55 12.50 0.21
C TYR A 165 6.42 12.90 -0.72
N ARG A 166 5.35 13.47 -0.19
CA ARG A 166 4.19 13.93 -0.96
C ARG A 166 3.77 15.32 -0.53
N ALA A 167 3.62 16.23 -1.50
CA ALA A 167 3.11 17.58 -1.25
C ALA A 167 3.82 18.33 -0.10
N GLY A 168 5.14 18.15 0.01
CA GLY A 168 5.94 18.80 1.05
C GLY A 168 5.96 18.09 2.40
N ARG A 169 5.53 16.83 2.49
CA ARG A 169 5.48 16.08 3.77
C ARG A 169 5.98 14.66 3.58
N SER A 170 6.67 14.14 4.60
CA SER A 170 6.98 12.72 4.71
C SER A 170 5.75 11.97 5.19
N VAL A 171 5.44 10.88 4.51
CA VAL A 171 4.37 9.93 4.82
C VAL A 171 5.04 8.59 5.05
N PHE A 172 4.80 8.00 6.21
CA PHE A 172 5.41 6.75 6.65
C PHE A 172 4.39 5.63 6.54
N PHE A 173 4.84 4.46 6.09
CA PHE A 173 3.97 3.31 5.90
C PHE A 173 4.06 2.35 7.08
N ARG A 174 2.90 1.83 7.49
CA ARG A 174 2.81 0.78 8.50
C ARG A 174 2.64 -0.59 7.82
N THR A 175 3.50 -1.55 8.14
CA THR A 175 3.49 -2.89 7.54
C THR A 175 2.96 -3.99 8.44
N ASP A 176 2.69 -3.71 9.72
CA ASP A 176 2.32 -4.69 10.75
C ASP A 176 0.82 -4.69 11.12
N THR A 177 0.02 -3.86 10.43
CA THR A 177 -1.43 -3.72 10.66
C THR A 177 -2.16 -5.05 10.73
N PHE A 178 -1.78 -6.01 9.89
CA PHE A 178 -2.44 -7.32 9.79
C PHE A 178 -1.82 -8.41 10.67
N THR A 179 -0.78 -8.10 11.45
CA THR A 179 -0.07 -9.08 12.28
C THR A 179 -0.24 -8.83 13.78
N SER A 180 -0.03 -7.60 14.24
CA SER A 180 0.25 -7.27 15.65
C SER A 180 -0.56 -6.09 16.18
N THR A 181 -1.60 -5.67 15.44
CA THR A 181 -2.46 -4.55 15.85
C THR A 181 -3.86 -5.02 16.24
N LEU A 182 -4.63 -4.14 16.87
CA LEU A 182 -6.03 -4.39 17.20
C LEU A 182 -6.88 -4.70 15.96
N VAL A 183 -6.51 -4.18 14.78
CA VAL A 183 -7.17 -4.53 13.51
C VAL A 183 -6.92 -6.01 13.18
N ALA A 184 -5.69 -6.51 13.38
CA ALA A 184 -5.38 -7.93 13.17
C ALA A 184 -6.21 -8.82 14.11
N ASP A 185 -6.28 -8.45 15.39
CA ASP A 185 -7.06 -9.20 16.38
C ASP A 185 -8.55 -9.20 16.05
N ALA A 186 -9.11 -8.04 15.74
CA ALA A 186 -10.50 -7.92 15.32
C ALA A 186 -10.79 -8.71 14.05
N LEU A 187 -9.88 -8.75 13.07
CA LEU A 187 -10.06 -9.58 11.87
C LEU A 187 -10.06 -11.09 12.17
N ARG A 188 -9.28 -11.54 13.17
CA ARG A 188 -9.20 -12.97 13.54
C ARG A 188 -10.42 -13.42 14.32
N ASP A 189 -10.96 -12.55 15.17
CA ASP A 189 -12.07 -12.89 16.04
C ASP A 189 -13.35 -13.26 15.26
N GLY A 190 -14.05 -14.30 15.71
CA GLY A 190 -15.32 -14.76 15.14
C GLY A 190 -15.26 -15.41 13.75
N SER A 191 -14.08 -15.60 13.15
CA SER A 191 -13.94 -16.21 11.82
C SER A 191 -13.78 -17.73 11.87
N SER A 192 -14.49 -18.44 10.99
CA SER A 192 -14.33 -19.87 10.71
C SER A 192 -13.40 -20.17 9.53
N VAL A 193 -13.16 -19.19 8.65
CA VAL A 193 -12.30 -19.34 7.46
C VAL A 193 -10.81 -19.24 7.84
N PRO A 194 -9.93 -20.11 7.28
CA PRO A 194 -8.48 -20.04 7.51
C PRO A 194 -7.90 -18.64 7.25
N GLU A 195 -7.01 -18.19 8.13
CA GLU A 195 -6.40 -16.85 8.04
C GLU A 195 -5.69 -16.61 6.70
N GLU A 196 -5.03 -17.62 6.13
CA GLU A 196 -4.35 -17.52 4.84
C GLU A 196 -5.31 -17.16 3.69
N GLU A 197 -6.45 -17.84 3.59
CA GLU A 197 -7.47 -17.61 2.55
C GLU A 197 -8.10 -16.21 2.70
N ARG A 198 -8.40 -15.81 3.94
CA ARG A 198 -8.96 -14.47 4.24
C ARG A 198 -7.98 -13.35 3.90
N LEU A 199 -6.72 -13.48 4.30
CA LEU A 199 -5.70 -12.48 4.01
C LEU A 199 -5.39 -12.42 2.51
N GLN A 200 -5.39 -13.56 1.80
CA GLN A 200 -5.24 -13.59 0.35
C GLN A 200 -6.35 -12.76 -0.33
N LEU A 201 -7.60 -13.00 0.04
CA LEU A 201 -8.75 -12.25 -0.48
C LEU A 201 -8.67 -10.77 -0.11
N LEU A 202 -8.43 -10.44 1.17
CA LEU A 202 -8.35 -9.06 1.64
C LEU A 202 -7.25 -8.27 0.94
N TYR A 203 -6.04 -8.81 0.89
CA TYR A 203 -4.89 -8.11 0.30
C TYR A 203 -5.10 -7.89 -1.19
N ARG A 204 -5.73 -8.85 -1.88
CA ARG A 204 -6.09 -8.69 -3.28
C ARG A 204 -7.11 -7.57 -3.48
N ILE A 205 -8.17 -7.51 -2.66
CA ILE A 205 -9.17 -6.43 -2.71
C ILE A 205 -8.50 -5.08 -2.48
N LEU A 206 -7.75 -4.93 -1.38
CA LEU A 206 -7.08 -3.68 -1.02
C LEU A 206 -6.10 -3.23 -2.10
N TRP A 207 -5.33 -4.15 -2.68
CA TRP A 207 -4.44 -3.88 -3.80
C TRP A 207 -5.18 -3.35 -5.03
N LEU A 208 -6.24 -4.03 -5.46
CA LEU A 208 -7.03 -3.63 -6.64
C LEU A 208 -7.65 -2.25 -6.45
N VAL A 209 -8.31 -2.04 -5.31
CA VAL A 209 -9.01 -0.79 -5.00
C VAL A 209 -8.02 0.37 -4.91
N GLY A 210 -6.88 0.19 -4.25
CA GLY A 210 -5.83 1.22 -4.18
C GLY A 210 -5.28 1.63 -5.55
N ASN A 211 -5.32 0.74 -6.55
CA ASN A 211 -4.87 1.01 -7.91
C ASN A 211 -5.97 1.54 -8.85
N TYR A 212 -7.24 1.52 -8.45
CA TYR A 212 -8.32 2.02 -9.31
C TYR A 212 -8.44 3.55 -9.34
N GLY A 213 -7.73 4.27 -8.47
CA GLY A 213 -7.71 5.74 -8.46
C GLY A 213 -9.03 6.39 -8.04
N HIS A 214 -9.86 5.69 -7.25
CA HIS A 214 -11.04 6.25 -6.59
C HIS A 214 -11.06 5.85 -5.11
N GLY A 215 -11.68 6.69 -4.29
CA GLY A 215 -11.84 6.38 -2.87
C GLY A 215 -12.92 5.33 -2.65
N ALA A 216 -12.73 4.47 -1.64
CA ALA A 216 -13.59 3.34 -1.32
C ALA A 216 -13.68 3.12 0.19
N ALA A 217 -14.71 2.38 0.62
CA ALA A 217 -14.87 1.91 1.99
C ALA A 217 -15.28 0.43 2.00
N LEU A 218 -14.61 -0.36 2.82
CA LEU A 218 -14.88 -1.77 3.02
C LEU A 218 -15.11 -2.01 4.52
N LEU A 219 -16.26 -2.58 4.87
CA LEU A 219 -16.64 -2.90 6.25
C LEU A 219 -16.62 -4.41 6.43
N ILE A 220 -15.84 -4.89 7.40
CA ILE A 220 -15.82 -6.29 7.85
C ILE A 220 -16.61 -6.36 9.16
N VAL A 221 -17.73 -7.08 9.17
CA VAL A 221 -18.68 -7.11 10.29
C VAL A 221 -18.76 -8.50 10.93
N PRO A 222 -19.06 -8.62 12.23
CA PRO A 222 -19.27 -9.92 12.89
C PRO A 222 -20.36 -10.75 12.20
N SER A 223 -21.52 -10.14 11.96
CA SER A 223 -22.61 -10.67 11.15
C SER A 223 -23.43 -9.51 10.58
N TYR A 224 -24.33 -9.78 9.63
CA TYR A 224 -25.22 -8.72 9.12
C TYR A 224 -26.22 -8.26 10.18
N GLU A 225 -26.75 -9.18 10.98
CA GLU A 225 -27.72 -8.88 12.04
C GLU A 225 -27.15 -7.92 13.07
N ALA A 226 -25.86 -8.04 13.38
CA ALA A 226 -25.17 -7.16 14.31
C ALA A 226 -25.00 -5.72 13.81
N CYS A 227 -25.13 -5.47 12.50
CA CYS A 227 -24.92 -4.15 11.91
C CYS A 227 -26.12 -3.57 11.15
N ALA A 228 -27.19 -4.36 10.95
CA ALA A 228 -28.32 -4.01 10.08
C ALA A 228 -29.02 -2.71 10.49
N GLU A 229 -29.11 -2.41 11.80
CA GLU A 229 -29.74 -1.17 12.27
C GLU A 229 -28.88 0.08 12.02
N TYR A 230 -27.57 -0.07 11.80
CA TYR A 230 -26.63 1.04 11.60
C TYR A 230 -26.34 1.34 10.13
N LEU A 231 -26.95 0.60 9.20
CA LEU A 231 -26.69 0.69 7.76
C LEU A 231 -27.97 0.82 6.95
N ASP A 232 -27.96 1.73 5.97
CA ASP A 232 -28.87 1.67 4.82
C ASP A 232 -28.17 0.92 3.68
N LEU A 233 -28.51 -0.36 3.51
CA LEU A 233 -27.89 -1.24 2.53
C LEU A 233 -28.71 -1.28 1.22
N LYS A 234 -28.32 -0.45 0.25
CA LYS A 234 -29.04 -0.30 -1.03
C LYS A 234 -29.09 -1.57 -1.87
N TYR A 235 -28.00 -2.33 -1.89
CA TYR A 235 -27.85 -3.55 -2.70
C TYR A 235 -27.47 -4.72 -1.80
N GLN A 236 -28.45 -5.18 -1.02
CA GLN A 236 -28.32 -6.40 -0.23
C GLN A 236 -28.32 -7.64 -1.13
N LEU A 237 -27.47 -8.59 -0.81
CA LEU A 237 -27.35 -9.87 -1.52
C LEU A 237 -27.71 -11.01 -0.57
N ASP A 238 -28.24 -12.10 -1.12
CA ASP A 238 -28.38 -13.34 -0.36
C ASP A 238 -26.96 -13.86 -0.05
N SER A 239 -26.53 -13.73 1.20
CA SER A 239 -25.20 -14.07 1.68
C SER A 239 -24.91 -15.56 1.52
N ARG A 240 -24.37 -15.96 0.36
CA ARG A 240 -23.96 -17.36 0.09
C ARG A 240 -22.87 -17.43 -0.96
N PHE A 241 -21.68 -16.87 -0.76
CA PHE A 241 -20.61 -17.14 -1.74
C PHE A 241 -19.19 -17.15 -1.15
N LEU A 242 -18.44 -18.15 -1.64
CA LEU A 242 -17.11 -18.69 -1.34
C LEU A 242 -16.94 -19.63 -0.16
N PHE A 243 -17.14 -19.17 1.08
CA PHE A 243 -16.74 -19.98 2.23
C PHE A 243 -17.93 -20.65 2.93
N GLY A 244 -19.11 -20.04 2.86
CA GLY A 244 -20.36 -20.59 3.41
C GLY A 244 -21.08 -21.55 2.44
N GLY A 245 -20.80 -22.86 2.53
CA GLY A 245 -21.61 -23.89 1.88
C GLY A 245 -21.35 -25.30 2.38
N GLN A 246 -22.36 -25.92 3.02
CA GLN A 246 -22.49 -27.39 3.10
C GLN A 246 -22.50 -27.93 1.66
N GLY A 247 -21.35 -28.42 1.20
CA GLY A 247 -21.09 -28.72 -0.21
C GLY A 247 -19.62 -28.60 -0.62
N ARG A 248 -18.78 -27.96 0.21
CA ARG A 248 -17.31 -28.05 0.14
C ARG A 248 -16.76 -29.45 0.51
N SER A 249 -17.43 -30.53 0.08
CA SER A 249 -16.83 -31.86 0.13
C SER A 249 -15.63 -31.85 -0.80
N ASP A 250 -14.42 -31.99 -0.28
CA ASP A 250 -13.25 -32.75 -0.78
C ASP A 250 -12.89 -32.75 -2.29
N VAL A 251 -13.46 -31.89 -3.14
CA VAL A 251 -13.47 -32.06 -4.61
C VAL A 251 -12.69 -30.97 -5.35
N TYR A 252 -12.41 -29.81 -4.75
CA TYR A 252 -11.65 -28.75 -5.42
C TYR A 252 -10.15 -28.91 -5.24
N SER A 253 -9.43 -28.89 -6.34
CA SER A 253 -7.97 -28.75 -6.31
C SER A 253 -7.59 -27.35 -5.80
N GLY A 254 -6.42 -27.20 -5.15
CA GLY A 254 -5.96 -25.88 -4.68
C GLY A 254 -5.87 -24.81 -5.78
N LYS A 255 -5.74 -25.21 -7.05
CA LYS A 255 -5.74 -24.30 -8.20
C LYS A 255 -7.13 -23.72 -8.51
N GLU A 256 -8.20 -24.49 -8.29
CA GLU A 256 -9.57 -24.01 -8.54
C GLU A 256 -10.00 -23.05 -7.45
N LEU A 257 -9.71 -23.37 -6.19
CA LEU A 257 -9.93 -22.46 -5.06
C LEU A 257 -9.21 -21.12 -5.27
N GLN A 258 -7.94 -21.17 -5.70
CA GLN A 258 -7.19 -19.95 -6.01
C GLN A 258 -7.87 -19.09 -7.08
N LYS A 259 -8.37 -19.70 -8.16
CA LYS A 259 -9.10 -18.95 -9.21
C LYS A 259 -10.39 -18.33 -8.69
N GLU A 260 -11.09 -19.03 -7.80
CA GLU A 260 -12.32 -18.54 -7.18
C GLU A 260 -12.04 -17.32 -6.30
N ILE A 261 -11.02 -17.40 -5.43
CA ILE A 261 -10.57 -16.27 -4.58
C ILE A 261 -10.23 -15.05 -5.45
N LEU A 262 -9.47 -15.26 -6.53
CA LEU A 262 -9.10 -14.18 -7.47
C LEU A 262 -10.31 -13.53 -8.13
N THR A 263 -11.21 -14.34 -8.67
CA THR A 263 -12.41 -13.86 -9.35
C THR A 263 -13.30 -13.08 -8.39
N TYR A 264 -13.37 -13.50 -7.13
CA TYR A 264 -14.15 -12.82 -6.12
C TYR A 264 -13.54 -11.52 -5.64
N ALA A 265 -12.22 -11.50 -5.46
CA ALA A 265 -11.52 -10.27 -5.11
C ALA A 265 -11.74 -9.19 -6.18
N ASP A 266 -11.64 -9.57 -7.47
CA ASP A 266 -11.91 -8.69 -8.60
C ASP A 266 -13.37 -8.19 -8.59
N LEU A 267 -14.34 -9.06 -8.30
CA LEU A 267 -15.75 -8.71 -8.16
C LEU A 267 -15.96 -7.69 -7.03
N ILE A 268 -15.50 -8.01 -5.81
CA ILE A 268 -15.64 -7.13 -4.64
C ILE A 268 -14.99 -5.78 -4.90
N ALA A 269 -13.76 -5.77 -5.41
CA ALA A 269 -13.05 -4.54 -5.74
C ALA A 269 -13.90 -3.69 -6.70
N LYS A 270 -14.55 -4.29 -7.70
CA LYS A 270 -15.39 -3.55 -8.63
C LYS A 270 -16.65 -2.97 -7.98
N LEU A 271 -17.24 -3.66 -7.00
CA LEU A 271 -18.41 -3.17 -6.26
C LEU A 271 -18.09 -1.92 -5.42
N THR A 272 -16.83 -1.75 -4.99
CA THR A 272 -16.41 -0.53 -4.25
C THR A 272 -16.48 0.76 -5.07
N SER A 273 -16.64 0.67 -6.40
CA SER A 273 -16.85 1.84 -7.26
C SER A 273 -18.23 2.47 -7.10
N VAL A 274 -19.17 1.79 -6.44
CA VAL A 274 -20.49 2.35 -6.11
C VAL A 274 -20.37 3.21 -4.85
N ASP A 275 -21.06 4.34 -4.81
CA ASP A 275 -21.01 5.23 -3.65
C ASP A 275 -21.62 4.56 -2.40
N GLY A 276 -20.90 4.65 -1.28
CA GLY A 276 -21.15 3.89 -0.07
C GLY A 276 -20.03 2.89 0.21
N SER A 277 -20.32 1.92 1.08
CA SER A 277 -19.37 0.87 1.49
C SER A 277 -19.76 -0.50 0.94
N VAL A 278 -18.77 -1.37 0.74
CA VAL A 278 -18.98 -2.81 0.60
C VAL A 278 -18.96 -3.45 1.99
N VAL A 279 -19.86 -4.39 2.25
CA VAL A 279 -19.99 -5.07 3.55
C VAL A 279 -19.70 -6.55 3.39
N LEU A 280 -18.72 -7.04 4.14
CA LEU A 280 -18.35 -8.46 4.23
C LEU A 280 -18.49 -8.94 5.69
N THR A 281 -18.80 -10.22 5.89
CA THR A 281 -18.73 -10.84 7.23
C THR A 281 -17.27 -11.14 7.64
N LYS A 282 -17.06 -11.64 8.87
CA LYS A 282 -15.75 -12.17 9.31
C LYS A 282 -15.25 -13.34 8.49
N ASP A 283 -16.18 -14.10 7.92
CA ASP A 283 -15.93 -15.20 6.98
C ASP A 283 -15.81 -14.71 5.53
N TYR A 284 -15.77 -13.39 5.31
CA TYR A 284 -15.63 -12.75 4.00
C TYR A 284 -16.78 -13.05 3.03
N ASP A 285 -17.94 -13.45 3.53
CA ASP A 285 -19.14 -13.53 2.72
C ASP A 285 -19.62 -12.11 2.39
N LEU A 286 -19.87 -11.84 1.11
CA LEU A 286 -20.42 -10.58 0.65
C LEU A 286 -21.89 -10.44 1.06
N VAL A 287 -22.15 -9.49 1.97
CA VAL A 287 -23.49 -9.12 2.45
C VAL A 287 -24.18 -8.19 1.46
N GLY A 288 -23.42 -7.24 0.89
CA GLY A 288 -23.94 -6.28 -0.06
C GLY A 288 -23.01 -5.10 -0.28
N PHE A 289 -23.47 -4.11 -1.05
CA PHE A 289 -22.69 -2.92 -1.40
C PHE A 289 -23.58 -1.66 -1.49
N GLY A 290 -22.92 -0.50 -1.56
CA GLY A 290 -23.61 0.80 -1.51
C GLY A 290 -24.20 1.11 -0.13
N ALA A 291 -23.58 0.60 0.93
CA ALA A 291 -24.02 0.78 2.30
C ALA A 291 -23.70 2.19 2.80
N GLU A 292 -24.70 2.88 3.35
CA GLU A 292 -24.54 4.17 4.02
C GLU A 292 -24.69 4.02 5.53
N THR A 293 -23.78 4.64 6.27
CA THR A 293 -23.80 4.63 7.74
C THR A 293 -24.87 5.58 8.28
N LEU A 294 -25.84 5.04 9.02
CA LEU A 294 -26.96 5.78 9.61
C LEU A 294 -26.53 6.50 10.89
N ILE A 295 -26.31 7.82 10.77
CA ILE A 295 -25.77 8.64 11.87
C ILE A 295 -26.77 8.81 13.03
N ASP A 296 -28.05 8.82 12.72
CA ASP A 296 -29.16 8.96 13.67
C ASP A 296 -29.31 7.75 14.61
N GLN A 297 -28.79 6.59 14.20
CA GLN A 297 -28.80 5.35 14.99
C GLN A 297 -27.58 5.22 15.90
N MET A 298 -26.73 6.25 16.00
CA MET A 298 -25.48 6.19 16.75
C MET A 298 -25.55 6.94 18.07
N GLU A 299 -24.96 6.36 19.12
CA GLU A 299 -24.87 7.00 20.44
C GLU A 299 -24.11 8.34 20.41
N SER A 300 -23.12 8.46 19.51
CA SER A 300 -22.36 9.69 19.32
C SER A 300 -22.06 9.98 17.85
N ALA A 301 -22.38 11.20 17.41
CA ALA A 301 -22.01 11.70 16.09
C ALA A 301 -20.49 11.94 15.93
N GLN A 302 -19.74 11.98 17.03
CA GLN A 302 -18.28 12.13 17.08
C GLN A 302 -17.71 11.15 18.11
N PRO A 303 -17.32 9.93 17.69
CA PRO A 303 -16.74 8.96 18.60
C PRO A 303 -15.39 9.44 19.16
N GLN A 304 -15.00 8.88 20.31
CA GLN A 304 -13.65 9.10 20.83
C GLN A 304 -12.64 8.38 19.95
N MET A 305 -11.53 9.05 19.62
CA MET A 305 -10.54 8.56 18.65
C MET A 305 -9.19 8.31 19.31
N ARG A 306 -8.45 7.33 18.80
CA ARG A 306 -7.00 7.13 19.04
C ARG A 306 -6.33 6.88 17.69
N PHE A 307 -5.56 7.85 17.21
CA PHE A 307 -4.75 7.70 16.00
C PHE A 307 -3.38 7.17 16.37
N ILE A 308 -2.95 6.06 15.77
CA ILE A 308 -1.66 5.44 16.04
C ILE A 308 -0.76 5.65 14.82
N GLY A 309 0.36 6.35 15.02
CA GLY A 309 1.41 6.59 14.01
C GLY A 309 2.26 5.35 13.75
N TYR A 310 3.00 5.31 12.64
CA TYR A 310 3.79 4.14 12.18
C TYR A 310 4.79 3.59 13.23
N ASP A 311 5.20 4.42 14.18
CA ASP A 311 6.10 4.15 15.30
C ASP A 311 5.38 3.61 16.55
N ASN A 312 4.09 3.29 16.42
CA ASN A 312 3.18 2.85 17.48
C ASN A 312 2.92 3.90 18.57
N GLN A 313 3.23 5.18 18.32
CA GLN A 313 2.86 6.27 19.21
C GLN A 313 1.48 6.82 18.88
N GLU A 314 0.79 7.34 19.89
CA GLU A 314 -0.45 8.09 19.66
C GLU A 314 -0.15 9.46 19.05
N GLU A 315 -1.00 9.86 18.09
CA GLU A 315 -0.90 11.14 17.39
C GLU A 315 -2.04 12.07 17.83
N PRO A 316 -1.92 12.74 19.00
CA PRO A 316 -3.03 13.48 19.62
C PRO A 316 -3.45 14.73 18.84
N TYR A 317 -2.66 15.15 17.85
CA TYR A 317 -2.92 16.29 16.99
C TYR A 317 -3.86 15.96 15.83
N LYS A 318 -4.19 14.67 15.60
CA LYS A 318 -5.16 14.23 14.61
C LYS A 318 -6.56 14.15 15.24
N HIS A 319 -7.55 14.65 14.52
CA HIS A 319 -8.92 14.70 15.01
C HIS A 319 -9.91 14.17 13.98
N PHE A 320 -11.01 13.60 14.49
CA PHE A 320 -12.14 13.11 13.68
C PHE A 320 -12.59 14.06 12.57
N ARG A 321 -12.54 15.38 12.81
CA ARG A 321 -13.02 16.42 11.90
C ARG A 321 -12.08 16.69 10.73
N ASP A 322 -10.83 16.27 10.83
CA ASP A 322 -9.79 16.51 9.80
C ASP A 322 -10.01 15.62 8.56
N TYR A 323 -10.79 14.55 8.71
CA TYR A 323 -10.98 13.52 7.70
C TYR A 323 -12.29 13.67 6.93
N GLY A 324 -12.31 13.19 5.68
CA GLY A 324 -13.47 13.27 4.78
C GLY A 324 -14.68 12.41 5.18
N MET A 325 -15.78 12.51 4.42
CA MET A 325 -17.05 11.83 4.74
C MET A 325 -16.92 10.31 4.89
N ARG A 326 -16.16 9.63 4.01
CA ARG A 326 -15.98 8.16 4.06
C ARG A 326 -15.25 7.69 5.31
N HIS A 327 -14.15 8.35 5.66
CA HIS A 327 -13.40 8.11 6.90
C HIS A 327 -14.31 8.27 8.11
N ARG A 328 -15.01 9.42 8.20
CA ARG A 328 -15.93 9.70 9.30
C ARG A 328 -17.09 8.72 9.40
N ALA A 329 -17.60 8.21 8.27
CA ALA A 329 -18.61 7.16 8.24
C ALA A 329 -18.04 5.84 8.79
N GLY A 330 -16.83 5.44 8.35
CA GLY A 330 -16.13 4.25 8.85
C GLY A 330 -15.85 4.31 10.37
N TYR A 331 -15.34 5.44 10.88
CA TYR A 331 -15.10 5.60 12.32
C TYR A 331 -16.36 5.45 13.15
N ARG A 332 -17.41 6.14 12.71
CA ARG A 332 -18.73 6.08 13.32
C ARG A 332 -19.28 4.67 13.34
N PHE A 333 -19.18 3.98 12.20
CA PHE A 333 -19.61 2.60 12.08
C PHE A 333 -18.85 1.69 13.05
N CYS A 334 -17.52 1.78 13.10
CA CYS A 334 -16.72 1.00 14.04
C CYS A 334 -17.07 1.30 15.50
N SER A 335 -17.38 2.55 15.83
CA SER A 335 -17.81 2.91 17.19
C SER A 335 -19.16 2.31 17.59
N ALA A 336 -20.04 2.02 16.63
CA ALA A 336 -21.38 1.50 16.89
C ALA A 336 -21.42 -0.04 16.84
N VAL A 337 -20.60 -0.65 15.98
CA VAL A 337 -20.59 -2.11 15.76
C VAL A 337 -19.31 -2.70 16.34
N GLU A 338 -19.39 -3.23 17.55
CA GLU A 338 -18.28 -3.90 18.21
C GLU A 338 -17.76 -5.09 17.37
N GLY A 339 -16.45 -5.29 17.38
CA GLY A 339 -15.80 -6.32 16.57
C GLY A 339 -15.76 -6.01 15.07
N SER A 340 -16.31 -4.89 14.59
CA SER A 340 -16.17 -4.51 13.18
C SER A 340 -14.80 -3.91 12.85
N VAL A 341 -14.41 -4.00 11.58
CA VAL A 341 -13.22 -3.36 11.02
C VAL A 341 -13.64 -2.57 9.79
N ALA A 342 -13.17 -1.33 9.67
CA ALA A 342 -13.34 -0.54 8.45
C ALA A 342 -11.98 -0.31 7.79
N PHE A 343 -11.90 -0.57 6.49
CA PHE A 343 -10.83 -0.11 5.63
C PHE A 343 -11.34 1.05 4.79
N ILE A 344 -10.68 2.19 4.88
CA ILE A 344 -10.95 3.35 4.04
C ILE A 344 -9.77 3.53 3.10
N ILE A 345 -10.06 3.52 1.79
CA ILE A 345 -9.06 3.73 0.75
C ILE A 345 -9.31 5.10 0.16
N SER A 346 -8.28 5.95 0.16
CA SER A 346 -8.34 7.27 -0.44
C SER A 346 -8.18 7.19 -1.96
N GLN A 347 -8.56 8.25 -2.66
CA GLN A 347 -8.44 8.31 -4.13
C GLN A 347 -7.00 8.13 -4.62
N ASP A 348 -6.03 8.53 -3.81
CA ASP A 348 -4.61 8.45 -4.07
C ASP A 348 -3.97 7.13 -3.57
N GLY A 349 -4.80 6.15 -3.20
CA GLY A 349 -4.42 4.77 -2.91
C GLY A 349 -3.94 4.51 -1.49
N MET A 350 -3.95 5.51 -0.61
CA MET A 350 -3.60 5.31 0.80
C MET A 350 -4.71 4.55 1.52
N ILE A 351 -4.32 3.57 2.32
CA ILE A 351 -5.24 2.73 3.08
C ILE A 351 -5.16 3.15 4.54
N GLU A 352 -6.32 3.29 5.15
CA GLU A 352 -6.49 3.44 6.58
C GLU A 352 -7.34 2.29 7.10
N ALA A 353 -7.01 1.79 8.28
CA ALA A 353 -7.78 0.74 8.95
C ALA A 353 -8.18 1.19 10.35
N CYS A 354 -9.42 0.92 10.76
CA CYS A 354 -9.86 1.19 12.11
C CYS A 354 -10.78 0.11 12.69
N THR A 355 -10.79 0.03 14.01
CA THR A 355 -11.70 -0.83 14.79
C THR A 355 -11.99 -0.20 16.15
N ALA A 356 -13.05 -0.63 16.83
CA ALA A 356 -13.33 -0.19 18.19
C ALA A 356 -12.55 -1.01 19.21
N HIS A 357 -12.06 -0.33 20.24
CA HIS A 357 -11.41 -0.93 21.39
C HIS A 357 -11.52 0.00 22.61
N ASP A 358 -11.92 -0.54 23.76
CA ASP A 358 -12.10 0.20 25.01
C ASP A 358 -12.93 1.49 24.87
N GLY A 359 -14.07 1.41 24.16
CA GLY A 359 -14.98 2.54 23.94
C GLY A 359 -14.43 3.65 23.05
N LYS A 360 -13.33 3.41 22.33
CA LYS A 360 -12.71 4.34 21.39
C LYS A 360 -12.51 3.67 20.03
N VAL A 361 -12.47 4.48 18.98
CA VAL A 361 -12.07 4.03 17.64
C VAL A 361 -10.57 4.19 17.52
N VAL A 362 -9.86 3.08 17.34
CA VAL A 362 -8.42 3.06 17.11
C VAL A 362 -8.16 3.02 15.61
N VAL A 363 -7.37 3.97 15.12
CA VAL A 363 -7.11 4.20 13.69
C VAL A 363 -5.62 4.01 13.40
N TYR A 364 -5.35 3.28 12.32
CA TYR A 364 -4.03 3.01 11.79
C TYR A 364 -3.93 3.60 10.38
N ASP A 365 -3.14 4.67 10.23
CA ASP A 365 -2.94 5.36 8.95
C ASP A 365 -1.85 4.70 8.09
N ASN A 366 -1.90 4.99 6.78
CA ASN A 366 -0.91 4.60 5.78
C ASN A 366 -0.56 3.10 5.85
N VAL A 367 -1.59 2.27 5.95
CA VAL A 367 -1.47 0.82 5.97
C VAL A 367 -0.88 0.36 4.64
N ALA A 368 0.30 -0.24 4.69
CA ALA A 368 0.87 -0.99 3.59
C ALA A 368 0.45 -2.46 3.70
N LEU A 369 0.30 -3.11 2.55
CA LEU A 369 0.27 -4.57 2.53
C LEU A 369 1.61 -5.09 3.06
N PRO A 370 1.59 -6.18 3.85
CA PRO A 370 2.77 -6.63 4.56
C PRO A 370 3.90 -6.99 3.60
N LEU A 371 5.12 -6.71 4.04
CA LEU A 371 6.33 -7.19 3.41
C LEU A 371 6.52 -8.64 3.86
N LEU A 372 6.49 -9.58 2.93
CA LEU A 372 6.77 -11.00 3.19
C LEU A 372 8.25 -11.25 3.50
#